data_AF-A0A0S6X245-F1
#
_entry.id   AF-A0A0S6X245-F1
#
_cell.length_a   1.000
_cell.length_b   1.000
_cell.length_c   1.000
_cell.angle_alpha   90.00
_cell.angle_beta   90.00
_cell.angle_gamma   90.00
#
_symmetry.space_group_name_H-M   'P 1'
#
loop_
_entity.id
_entity.type
_entity.pdbx_description
1 polymer ?
#
loop_
_entity_poly.entity_id
_entity_poly.type
_entity_poly.pdbx_seq_one_letter_code
_entity_poly.pdbx_strand_id
1 'polypeptide(L)'
;MMRRFYQLEQAIREAFLRDAFPEYEDPQVRRVARAVHSLPRFHRQLFCLVRYDCWSYDEIAARFDISVRRVEIEMGRAIAMLGRSLDRQKRKGW
;
A
#
# COMPACT_ATOMS: atom_id res chain seq x y z
N MET A 1 9.31 -3.90 -16.73
CA MET A 1 9.12 -2.49 -17.13
C MET A 1 8.18 -1.69 -16.20
N MET A 2 7.21 -2.30 -15.50
CA MET A 2 6.22 -1.60 -14.65
C MET A 2 6.72 -1.02 -13.30
N ARG A 3 7.93 -1.37 -12.85
CA ARG A 3 8.41 -1.10 -11.47
C ARG A 3 8.65 0.40 -11.18
N ARG A 4 8.98 1.21 -12.20
CA ARG A 4 9.27 2.65 -12.03
C ARG A 4 8.01 3.49 -11.82
N PHE A 5 6.90 3.17 -12.49
CA PHE A 5 5.67 3.95 -12.39
C PHE A 5 5.04 3.87 -11.00
N TYR A 6 4.97 2.67 -10.40
CA TYR A 6 4.41 2.50 -9.07
C TYR A 6 5.23 3.17 -7.97
N GLN A 7 6.56 3.24 -8.14
CA GLN A 7 7.43 3.94 -7.19
C GLN A 7 7.22 5.44 -7.23
N LEU A 8 7.07 6.00 -8.45
CA LEU A 8 6.77 7.42 -8.63
C LEU A 8 5.38 7.76 -8.08
N GLU A 9 4.35 6.98 -8.43
CA GLU A 9 2.99 7.17 -7.90
C GLU A 9 2.96 7.15 -6.38
N GLN A 10 3.65 6.18 -5.75
CA GLN A 10 3.75 6.10 -4.29
C GLN A 10 4.48 7.31 -3.71
N ALA A 11 5.62 7.71 -4.28
CA ALA A 11 6.39 8.84 -3.77
C ALA A 11 5.62 10.16 -3.85
N ILE A 12 4.87 10.37 -4.94
CA ILE A 12 3.98 11.52 -5.09
C ILE A 12 2.91 11.49 -3.99
N ARG A 13 2.22 10.36 -3.79
CA ARG A 13 1.22 10.23 -2.73
C ARG A 13 1.79 10.44 -1.33
N GLU A 14 2.98 9.91 -1.05
CA GLU A 14 3.66 10.12 0.23
C GLU A 14 3.87 11.60 0.52
N ALA A 15 4.27 12.40 -0.48
CA ALA A 15 4.45 13.84 -0.31
C ALA A 15 3.15 14.54 0.09
N PHE A 16 2.03 14.19 -0.54
CA PHE A 16 0.71 14.73 -0.21
C PHE A 16 0.17 14.26 1.16
N LEU A 17 0.61 13.09 1.62
CA LEU A 17 0.15 12.51 2.89
C LEU A 17 1.04 12.85 4.09
N ARG A 18 2.04 13.73 3.92
CA ARG A 18 3.02 14.03 4.98
C ARG A 18 2.35 14.39 6.31
N ASP A 19 1.37 15.28 6.28
CA ASP A 19 0.69 15.78 7.47
C ASP A 19 -0.74 15.22 7.61
N ALA A 20 -1.01 14.10 6.92
CA ALA A 20 -2.31 13.45 6.94
C ALA A 20 -2.53 12.60 8.20
N PHE A 21 -3.80 12.33 8.46
CA PHE A 21 -4.31 11.55 9.59
C PHE A 21 -3.96 12.11 10.98
N PRO A 22 -4.18 13.42 11.23
CA PRO A 22 -3.94 14.02 12.54
C PRO A 22 -4.80 13.39 13.66
N GLU A 23 -5.90 12.73 13.31
CA GLU A 23 -6.81 12.04 14.23
C GLU A 23 -6.18 10.84 14.94
N TYR A 24 -5.11 10.23 14.41
CA TYR A 24 -4.39 9.18 15.14
C TYR A 24 -3.34 9.82 16.04
N GLU A 25 -3.47 9.68 17.36
CA GLU A 25 -2.51 10.24 18.34
C GLU A 25 -1.16 9.52 18.30
N ASP A 26 -1.15 8.20 18.09
CA ASP A 26 0.07 7.40 18.01
C ASP A 26 0.83 7.68 16.68
N PRO A 27 2.07 8.18 16.74
CA PRO A 27 2.90 8.40 15.55
C PRO A 27 3.12 7.15 14.70
N GLN A 28 3.21 5.96 15.32
CA GLN A 28 3.37 4.70 14.59
C GLN A 28 2.11 4.38 13.77
N VAL A 29 0.93 4.57 14.37
CA VAL A 29 -0.35 4.37 13.67
C VAL A 29 -0.49 5.36 12.52
N ARG A 30 -0.15 6.65 12.71
CA ARG A 30 -0.10 7.64 11.62
C ARG A 30 0.81 7.21 10.48
N ARG A 31 2.01 6.70 10.80
CA ARG A 31 2.97 6.24 9.78
C ARG A 31 2.43 5.04 8.99
N VAL A 32 1.80 4.09 9.67
CA VAL A 32 1.17 2.94 9.01
C VAL A 32 0.01 3.39 8.12
N ALA A 33 -0.86 4.28 8.60
CA ALA A 33 -1.95 4.84 7.81
C ALA A 33 -1.43 5.54 6.55
N ARG A 34 -0.44 6.42 6.68
CA ARG A 34 0.23 7.08 5.54
C ARG A 34 0.84 6.06 4.57
N ALA A 35 1.51 5.02 5.08
CA ALA A 35 2.11 4.00 4.24
C ALA A 35 1.06 3.26 3.40
N VAL A 36 -0.05 2.82 4.02
CA VAL A 36 -1.16 2.13 3.34
C VAL A 36 -1.84 3.04 2.33
N HIS A 37 -2.13 4.30 2.68
CA HIS A 37 -2.79 5.23 1.78
C HIS A 37 -1.88 5.74 0.65
N SER A 38 -0.55 5.66 0.82
CA SER A 38 0.39 6.01 -0.24
C SER A 38 0.51 4.95 -1.34
N LEU A 39 0.07 3.71 -1.08
CA LEU A 39 0.18 2.63 -2.07
C LEU A 39 -0.48 3.03 -3.41
N PRO A 40 0.07 2.53 -4.55
CA PRO A 40 -0.61 2.59 -5.85
C PRO A 40 -2.03 2.09 -5.76
N ARG A 41 -2.94 2.67 -6.55
CA ARG A 41 -4.39 2.43 -6.39
C ARG A 41 -4.73 0.93 -6.35
N PHE A 42 -4.22 0.18 -7.32
CA PHE A 42 -4.47 -1.26 -7.42
C PHE A 42 -3.89 -2.04 -6.23
N HIS A 43 -2.66 -1.72 -5.81
CA HIS A 43 -2.01 -2.40 -4.69
C HIS A 43 -2.69 -2.08 -3.36
N ARG A 44 -3.18 -0.85 -3.18
CA ARG A 44 -3.98 -0.45 -2.02
C ARG A 44 -5.28 -1.24 -1.96
N GLN A 45 -6.01 -1.33 -3.08
CA GLN A 45 -7.27 -2.08 -3.15
C GLN A 45 -7.05 -3.55 -2.79
N LEU A 46 -6.04 -4.18 -3.38
CA LEU A 46 -5.70 -5.58 -3.12
C LEU A 46 -5.31 -5.79 -1.66
N PHE A 47 -4.43 -4.94 -1.11
CA PHE A 47 -4.05 -5.02 0.30
C PHE A 47 -5.25 -4.86 1.25
N CYS A 48 -6.13 -3.89 0.99
CA CYS A 48 -7.30 -3.65 1.83
C CYS A 48 -8.29 -4.83 1.81
N LEU A 49 -8.57 -5.38 0.63
CA LEU A 49 -9.48 -6.54 0.50
C LEU A 49 -8.97 -7.74 1.31
N VAL A 50 -7.66 -8.01 1.26
CA VAL A 50 -7.06 -9.08 2.05
C VAL A 50 -7.08 -8.75 3.55
N ARG A 51 -6.64 -7.55 3.92
CA ARG A 51 -6.31 -7.22 5.32
C ARG A 51 -7.49 -6.79 6.17
N TYR A 52 -8.47 -6.13 5.57
CA TYR A 52 -9.61 -5.52 6.25
C TYR A 52 -10.93 -6.21 5.90
N ASP A 53 -11.10 -6.62 4.64
CA ASP A 53 -12.35 -7.26 4.19
C ASP A 53 -12.27 -8.81 4.23
N CYS A 54 -11.11 -9.38 4.58
CA CYS A 54 -10.87 -10.82 4.69
C CYS A 54 -11.14 -11.63 3.41
N TRP A 55 -10.99 -11.03 2.23
CA TRP A 55 -11.15 -11.73 0.95
C TRP A 55 -10.01 -12.73 0.71
N SER A 56 -10.36 -13.90 0.21
CA SER A 56 -9.42 -14.88 -0.32
C SER A 56 -8.79 -14.42 -1.63
N TYR A 57 -7.66 -15.02 -2.01
CA TYR A 57 -7.01 -14.69 -3.28
C TYR A 57 -7.85 -15.13 -4.49
N ASP A 58 -8.67 -16.17 -4.37
CA ASP A 58 -9.61 -16.60 -5.41
C ASP A 58 -10.72 -15.58 -5.64
N GLU A 59 -11.33 -15.04 -4.58
CA GLU A 59 -12.35 -13.99 -4.70
C GLU A 59 -11.78 -12.72 -5.33
N ILE A 60 -10.55 -12.34 -4.96
CA ILE A 60 -9.85 -11.20 -5.56
C ILE A 60 -9.52 -11.47 -7.03
N ALA A 61 -9.02 -12.66 -7.35
CA ALA A 61 -8.73 -13.08 -8.72
C ALA A 61 -9.96 -12.95 -9.61
N ALA A 62 -11.11 -13.48 -9.15
CA ALA A 62 -12.38 -13.37 -9.84
C ALA A 62 -12.87 -11.90 -9.97
N ARG A 63 -12.76 -11.10 -8.91
CA ARG A 63 -13.17 -9.68 -8.89
C ARG A 63 -12.46 -8.83 -9.94
N PHE A 64 -11.16 -9.06 -10.13
CA PHE A 64 -10.30 -8.26 -10.99
C PHE A 64 -10.00 -8.90 -12.35
N ASP A 65 -10.58 -10.06 -12.64
CA ASP A 65 -10.33 -10.83 -13.86
C ASP A 65 -8.83 -11.08 -14.10
N ILE A 66 -8.17 -11.61 -13.08
CA ILE A 66 -6.74 -11.96 -13.10
C ILE A 66 -6.52 -13.34 -12.50
N SER A 67 -5.36 -13.94 -12.76
CA SER A 67 -5.00 -15.20 -12.11
C SER A 67 -4.67 -15.02 -10.63
N VAL A 68 -4.93 -16.06 -9.82
CA VAL A 68 -4.50 -16.15 -8.41
C VAL A 68 -3.00 -15.88 -8.30
N ARG A 69 -2.19 -16.43 -9.23
CA ARG A 69 -0.75 -16.18 -9.29
C ARG A 69 -0.42 -14.69 -9.44
N ARG A 70 -1.21 -13.94 -10.21
CA ARG A 70 -1.04 -12.48 -10.32
C ARG A 70 -1.41 -11.78 -9.01
N VAL A 71 -2.46 -12.22 -8.32
CA VAL A 71 -2.82 -11.70 -6.98
C VAL A 71 -1.65 -11.86 -6.00
N GLU A 72 -1.04 -13.04 -5.93
CA GLU A 72 0.13 -13.31 -5.06
C GLU A 72 1.30 -12.37 -5.36
N ILE A 73 1.65 -12.22 -6.64
CA ILE A 73 2.78 -11.38 -7.08
C ILE A 73 2.53 -9.91 -6.70
N GLU A 74 1.32 -9.41 -6.95
CA GLU A 74 0.98 -8.01 -6.69
C GLU A 74 0.80 -7.75 -5.18
N MET A 75 0.33 -8.73 -4.40
CA MET A 75 0.31 -8.66 -2.94
C MET A 75 1.73 -8.60 -2.36
N GLY A 76 2.64 -9.46 -2.83
CA GLY A 76 4.05 -9.42 -2.43
C GLY A 76 4.70 -8.07 -2.74
N ARG A 77 4.34 -7.47 -3.88
CA ARG A 77 4.78 -6.10 -4.22
C ARG A 77 4.20 -5.07 -3.27
N ALA A 78 2.90 -5.15 -2.94
CA ALA A 78 2.25 -4.23 -2.00
C ALA A 78 2.94 -4.25 -0.63
N ILE A 79 3.21 -5.43 -0.08
CA ILE A 79 3.93 -5.60 1.20
C ILE A 79 5.33 -4.99 1.11
N ALA A 80 6.08 -5.26 0.04
CA ALA A 80 7.42 -4.68 -0.14
C ALA A 80 7.38 -3.15 -0.29
N MET A 81 6.32 -2.59 -0.89
CA MET A 81 6.11 -1.14 -0.99
C MET A 81 5.76 -0.50 0.35
N LEU A 82 4.97 -1.19 1.19
CA LEU A 82 4.68 -0.77 2.55
C LEU A 82 5.96 -0.68 3.40
N GLY A 83 6.76 -1.74 3.41
CA GLY A 83 8.02 -1.75 4.16
C GLY A 83 8.94 -0.59 3.76
N ARG A 84 9.15 -0.39 2.45
CA ARG A 84 9.96 0.73 1.95
C ARG A 84 9.39 2.10 2.30
N SER A 85 8.06 2.25 2.32
CA SER A 85 7.40 3.49 2.74
C SER A 85 7.69 3.76 4.22
N LEU A 86 7.45 2.77 5.08
CA LEU A 86 7.70 2.88 6.51
C LEU A 86 9.15 3.27 6.82
N ASP A 87 10.12 2.69 6.11
CA ASP A 87 11.54 3.04 6.23
C ASP A 87 11.84 4.47 5.79
N ARG A 88 11.23 4.92 4.67
CA ARG A 88 11.38 6.31 4.20
C ARG A 88 10.81 7.30 5.21
N GLN A 89 9.62 7.01 5.74
CA GLN A 89 8.97 7.85 6.74
C GLN A 89 9.83 7.95 8.01
N LYS A 90 10.36 6.81 8.49
CA LYS A 90 11.28 6.77 9.64
C LYS A 90 12.50 7.66 9.42
N ARG A 91 13.15 7.54 8.25
CA ARG A 91 14.35 8.32 7.90
C ARG A 91 14.09 9.81 7.76
N LYS A 92 12.88 10.21 7.35
CA LYS A 92 12.48 11.62 7.20
C LYS A 92 11.97 12.25 8.50
N GLY A 93 11.90 11.50 9.60
CA GLY A 93 11.36 11.98 10.88
C GLY A 93 9.87 12.29 10.84
N TRP A 94 9.12 11.56 10.00
CA TRP A 94 7.67 11.70 9.87
C TRP A 94 6.92 11.02 11.00
#